data_AF-A0A9E3VEG0-F1
#
_entry.id   AF-A0A9E3VEG0-F1
#
_cell.length_a   1.000
_cell.length_b   1.000
_cell.length_c   1.000
_cell.angle_alpha   90.00
_cell.angle_beta   90.00
_cell.angle_gamma   90.00
#
_symmetry.space_group_name_H-M   'P 1'
#
loop_
_entity.id
_entity.type
_entity.pdbx_description
1 polymer ?
#
loop_
_entity_poly.entity_id
_entity_poly.type
_entity_poly.pdbx_seq_one_letter_code
_entity_poly.pdbx_strand_id
1 'polypeptide(L)'
;MVINTYHEYILEGMSALVLGLHLHKQALQDSPDFPTMSGRYALTNCRYTFLMINNALESAANALIGSLKIDKDVYNEFEKISTLKKFHVFTNLQGKSLDTGDVRYSNMKELIKCRNEFVHPKPKHAIHIVESNPGESYLKVSSTNSGRYPLYFDALTPEHVITALQDTLSFIAWIVFDICKFNIQEGALLIGSGSLENNDDIVRIEYERNITLDKRSFGIE
;
A
#
# COMPACT_ATOMS: atom_id res chain seq x y z
N MET A 1 -18.23 -9.10 17.79
CA MET A 1 -17.84 -7.90 17.04
C MET A 1 -16.46 -8.16 16.50
N VAL A 2 -16.31 -8.32 15.18
CA VAL A 2 -14.98 -8.43 14.56
C VAL A 2 -14.51 -7.01 14.33
N ILE A 3 -13.43 -6.61 15.01
CA ILE A 3 -12.76 -5.34 14.74
C ILE A 3 -11.92 -5.59 13.49
N ASN A 4 -12.18 -4.84 12.40
CA ASN A 4 -11.36 -4.89 11.22
C ASN A 4 -10.23 -3.86 11.35
N THR A 5 -9.00 -4.30 11.07
CA THR A 5 -7.78 -3.52 11.30
C THR A 5 -7.32 -2.74 10.05
N TYR A 6 -8.12 -2.66 8.98
CA TYR A 6 -7.79 -1.89 7.77
C TYR A 6 -7.42 -0.44 8.09
N HIS A 7 -8.29 0.25 8.84
CA HIS A 7 -8.03 1.64 9.21
C HIS A 7 -6.84 1.76 10.16
N GLU A 8 -6.69 0.84 11.11
CA GLU A 8 -5.53 0.82 12.02
C GLU A 8 -4.21 0.71 11.23
N TYR A 9 -4.13 -0.21 10.27
CA TYR A 9 -2.92 -0.35 9.46
C TYR A 9 -2.68 0.83 8.54
N ILE A 10 -3.72 1.34 7.86
CA ILE A 10 -3.50 2.41 6.89
C ILE A 10 -3.14 3.73 7.58
N LEU A 11 -3.74 4.03 8.74
CA LEU A 11 -3.48 5.27 9.48
C LEU A 11 -2.13 5.23 10.17
N GLU A 12 -1.77 4.11 10.84
CA GLU A 12 -0.40 3.89 11.34
C GLU A 12 0.63 4.05 10.20
N GLY A 13 0.33 3.49 9.02
CA GLY A 13 1.14 3.66 7.83
C GLY A 13 1.28 5.13 7.40
N MET A 14 0.20 5.90 7.42
CA MET A 14 0.20 7.33 7.09
C MET A 14 1.00 8.15 8.11
N SER A 15 0.82 7.91 9.41
CA SER A 15 1.57 8.57 10.48
C SER A 15 3.07 8.31 10.34
N ALA A 16 3.47 7.06 10.09
CA ALA A 16 4.86 6.73 9.79
C ALA A 16 5.34 7.41 8.49
N LEU A 17 4.50 7.53 7.47
CA LEU A 17 4.88 8.17 6.21
C LEU A 17 5.16 9.66 6.42
N VAL A 18 4.30 10.34 7.17
CA VAL A 18 4.46 11.76 7.52
C VAL A 18 5.78 11.99 8.24
N LEU A 19 6.09 11.16 9.24
CA LEU A 19 7.38 11.23 9.93
C LEU A 19 8.54 10.94 8.97
N GLY A 20 8.42 9.90 8.14
CA GLY A 20 9.42 9.52 7.15
C GLY A 20 9.73 10.63 6.16
N LEU A 21 8.70 11.29 5.61
CA LEU A 21 8.83 12.41 4.68
C LEU A 21 9.48 13.63 5.34
N HIS A 22 9.09 13.93 6.58
CA HIS A 22 9.67 15.03 7.34
C HIS A 22 11.18 14.82 7.57
N LEU A 23 11.57 13.64 8.05
CA LEU A 23 12.97 13.28 8.28
C LEU A 23 13.76 13.21 6.97
N HIS A 24 13.13 12.76 5.88
CA HIS A 24 13.78 12.71 4.58
C HIS A 24 14.13 14.13 4.08
N LYS A 25 13.19 15.06 4.22
CA LYS A 25 13.41 16.47 3.87
C LYS A 25 14.53 17.10 4.68
N GLN A 26 14.59 16.84 5.99
CA GLN A 26 15.68 17.30 6.85
C GLN A 26 17.03 16.71 6.44
N ALA A 27 17.08 15.40 6.18
CA ALA A 27 18.30 14.73 5.77
C ALA A 27 18.89 15.31 4.47
N LEU A 28 18.03 15.63 3.49
CA LEU A 28 18.45 16.26 2.23
C LEU A 28 18.98 17.70 2.43
N GLN A 29 18.53 18.40 3.48
CA GLN A 29 19.04 19.73 3.83
C GLN A 29 20.39 19.65 4.55
N ASP A 30 20.58 18.65 5.41
CA ASP A 30 21.78 18.52 6.25
C ASP A 30 22.98 17.93 5.49
N SER A 31 22.77 16.93 4.64
CA SER A 31 23.83 16.32 3.83
C SER A 31 23.25 15.57 2.62
N PRO A 32 23.25 16.19 1.42
CA PRO A 32 22.68 15.58 0.21
C PRO A 32 23.36 14.28 -0.20
N ASP A 33 24.67 14.17 0.08
CA ASP A 33 25.54 13.12 -0.48
C ASP A 33 25.90 12.00 0.52
N PHE A 34 25.53 12.13 1.80
CA PHE A 34 25.87 11.14 2.83
C PHE A 34 24.62 10.66 3.61
N PRO A 35 24.50 9.35 3.88
CA PRO A 35 23.39 8.81 4.65
C PRO A 35 23.51 9.26 6.11
N THR A 36 22.82 10.34 6.46
CA THR A 36 22.64 10.78 7.85
C THR A 36 21.81 9.75 8.62
N MET A 37 21.94 9.74 9.95
CA MET A 37 21.06 8.91 10.80
C MET A 37 19.59 9.24 10.53
N SER A 38 19.25 10.53 10.40
CA SER A 38 17.92 11.00 10.01
C SER A 38 17.46 10.42 8.68
N GLY A 39 18.33 10.37 7.67
CA GLY A 39 18.03 9.76 6.37
C GLY A 39 17.74 8.25 6.46
N ARG A 40 18.46 7.52 7.32
CA ARG A 40 18.18 6.10 7.57
C ARG A 40 16.82 5.91 8.26
N TYR A 41 16.54 6.69 9.31
CA TYR A 41 15.24 6.66 9.98
C TYR A 41 14.09 7.05 9.06
N ALA A 42 14.30 8.02 8.17
CA ALA A 42 13.33 8.42 7.16
C ALA A 42 12.95 7.24 6.25
N LEU A 43 13.95 6.55 5.69
CA LEU A 43 13.74 5.38 4.84
C LEU A 43 13.11 4.21 5.60
N THR A 44 13.49 3.97 6.85
CA THR A 44 12.86 2.95 7.69
C THR A 44 11.37 3.21 7.88
N ASN A 45 10.99 4.44 8.20
CA ASN A 45 9.57 4.82 8.34
C ASN A 45 8.81 4.66 7.02
N CYS A 46 9.37 5.11 5.90
CA CYS A 46 8.74 4.93 4.58
C CYS A 46 8.54 3.44 4.25
N ARG A 47 9.55 2.60 4.51
CA ARG A 47 9.45 1.16 4.24
C ARG A 47 8.48 0.45 5.19
N TYR A 48 8.40 0.91 6.44
CA TYR A 48 7.37 0.45 7.38
C TYR A 48 5.97 0.78 6.88
N THR A 49 5.74 2.02 6.42
CA THR A 49 4.49 2.42 5.74
C THR A 49 4.15 1.47 4.58
N PHE A 50 5.12 1.13 3.73
CA PHE A 50 4.87 0.21 2.61
C PHE A 50 4.32 -1.15 3.07
N LEU A 51 4.85 -1.69 4.17
CA LEU A 51 4.36 -2.93 4.76
C LEU A 51 2.97 -2.75 5.38
N MET A 52 2.72 -1.62 6.04
CA MET A 52 1.40 -1.31 6.61
C MET A 52 0.32 -1.17 5.53
N ILE A 53 0.62 -0.54 4.39
CA ILE A 53 -0.29 -0.47 3.24
C ILE A 53 -0.66 -1.88 2.73
N ASN A 54 0.31 -2.80 2.69
CA ASN A 54 0.06 -4.19 2.29
C ASN A 54 -0.82 -4.93 3.31
N ASN A 55 -0.59 -4.72 4.61
CA ASN A 55 -1.42 -5.30 5.67
C ASN A 55 -2.83 -4.73 5.64
N ALA A 56 -2.98 -3.43 5.39
CA ALA A 56 -4.28 -2.79 5.19
C ALA A 56 -5.03 -3.44 4.02
N LEU A 57 -4.37 -3.64 2.87
CA LEU A 57 -4.99 -4.29 1.71
C LEU A 57 -5.47 -5.72 2.02
N GLU A 58 -4.68 -6.50 2.76
CA GLU A 58 -5.09 -7.84 3.22
C GLU A 58 -6.27 -7.77 4.20
N SER A 59 -6.22 -6.85 5.15
CA SER A 59 -7.27 -6.67 6.16
C SER A 59 -8.60 -6.25 5.52
N ALA A 60 -8.57 -5.36 4.53
CA ALA A 60 -9.75 -4.96 3.76
C ALA A 60 -10.33 -6.16 2.97
N ALA A 61 -9.49 -6.97 2.34
CA ALA A 61 -9.94 -8.17 1.64
C ALA A 61 -10.64 -9.16 2.59
N ASN A 62 -10.08 -9.36 3.79
CA ASN A 62 -10.67 -10.21 4.82
C ASN A 62 -11.97 -9.61 5.38
N ALA A 63 -12.05 -8.28 5.52
CA ALA A 63 -13.29 -7.57 5.90
C ALA A 63 -14.43 -7.91 4.95
N LEU A 64 -14.16 -7.77 3.65
CA LEU A 64 -15.12 -8.00 2.58
C LEU A 64 -15.61 -9.44 2.60
N ILE A 65 -14.70 -10.42 2.70
CA ILE A 65 -15.09 -11.83 2.81
C ILE A 65 -15.89 -12.10 4.10
N GLY A 66 -15.45 -11.55 5.24
CA GLY A 66 -16.15 -11.69 6.53
C GLY A 66 -17.55 -11.09 6.51
N SER A 67 -17.78 -10.05 5.72
CA SER A 67 -19.10 -9.41 5.58
C SER A 67 -20.16 -10.31 4.91
N LEU A 68 -19.74 -11.35 4.18
CA LEU A 68 -20.64 -12.25 3.45
C LEU A 68 -21.41 -13.22 4.35
N LYS A 69 -21.13 -13.26 5.66
CA LYS A 69 -21.80 -14.12 6.67
C LYS A 69 -21.89 -15.59 6.23
N ILE A 70 -20.84 -16.07 5.59
CA ILE A 70 -20.69 -17.47 5.16
C ILE A 70 -20.35 -18.38 6.34
N ASP A 71 -20.54 -19.69 6.13
CA ASP A 71 -20.14 -20.70 7.11
C ASP A 71 -18.64 -20.66 7.41
N LYS A 72 -18.26 -21.02 8.65
CA LYS A 72 -16.88 -20.95 9.13
C LYS A 72 -15.93 -21.83 8.31
N ASP A 73 -16.37 -23.01 7.88
CA ASP A 73 -15.51 -23.90 7.09
C ASP A 73 -15.24 -23.29 5.71
N VAL A 74 -16.25 -22.67 5.10
CA VAL A 74 -16.09 -21.94 3.83
C VAL A 74 -15.20 -20.70 4.02
N TYR A 75 -15.36 -19.98 5.11
CA TYR A 75 -14.51 -18.84 5.45
C TYR A 75 -13.03 -19.25 5.57
N ASN A 76 -12.75 -20.36 6.26
CA ASN A 76 -11.38 -20.88 6.41
C ASN A 76 -10.74 -21.26 5.07
N GLU A 77 -11.52 -21.71 4.09
CA GLU A 77 -11.01 -21.93 2.73
C GLU A 77 -10.68 -20.62 2.01
N PHE A 78 -11.47 -19.56 2.24
CA PHE A 78 -11.14 -18.24 1.71
C PHE A 78 -9.92 -17.60 2.37
N GLU A 79 -9.58 -17.93 3.61
CA GLU A 79 -8.34 -17.43 4.22
C GLU A 79 -7.07 -17.89 3.49
N LYS A 80 -7.12 -19.07 2.85
CA LYS A 80 -5.98 -19.68 2.15
C LYS A 80 -5.71 -19.11 0.75
N ILE A 81 -6.67 -18.39 0.16
CA ILE A 81 -6.49 -17.81 -1.17
C ILE A 81 -5.82 -16.43 -1.08
N SER A 82 -5.21 -15.99 -2.19
CA SER A 82 -4.49 -14.72 -2.23
C SER A 82 -5.41 -13.51 -2.05
N THR A 83 -4.84 -12.41 -1.56
CA THR A 83 -5.52 -11.11 -1.36
C THR A 83 -6.36 -10.69 -2.55
N LEU A 84 -5.78 -10.68 -3.76
CA LEU A 84 -6.51 -10.30 -4.99
C LEU A 84 -7.63 -11.27 -5.33
N LYS A 85 -7.44 -12.57 -5.02
CA LYS A 85 -8.48 -13.56 -5.25
C LYS A 85 -9.65 -13.36 -4.30
N LYS A 86 -9.42 -12.92 -3.05
CA LYS A 86 -10.48 -12.55 -2.11
C LYS A 86 -11.33 -11.40 -2.66
N PHE A 87 -10.71 -10.33 -3.18
CA PHE A 87 -11.45 -9.26 -3.85
C PHE A 87 -12.29 -9.76 -5.03
N HIS A 88 -11.70 -10.60 -5.91
CA HIS A 88 -12.40 -11.17 -7.05
C HIS A 88 -13.58 -12.09 -6.64
N VAL A 89 -13.42 -12.90 -5.60
CA VAL A 89 -14.49 -13.74 -5.06
C VAL A 89 -15.60 -12.86 -4.49
N PHE A 90 -15.25 -11.85 -3.70
CA PHE A 90 -16.21 -10.92 -3.13
C PHE A 90 -17.04 -10.22 -4.22
N THR A 91 -16.40 -9.63 -5.24
CA THR A 91 -17.12 -8.96 -6.34
C THR A 91 -18.07 -9.91 -7.06
N ASN A 92 -17.65 -11.15 -7.30
CA ASN A 92 -18.49 -12.17 -7.95
C ASN A 92 -19.71 -12.53 -7.10
N LEU A 93 -19.55 -12.65 -5.79
CA LEU A 93 -20.66 -12.94 -4.87
C LEU A 93 -21.62 -11.74 -4.73
N GLN A 94 -21.16 -10.53 -5.03
CA GLN A 94 -22.00 -9.33 -5.19
C GLN A 94 -22.66 -9.23 -6.58
N GLY A 95 -22.55 -10.27 -7.42
CA GLY A 95 -23.10 -10.27 -8.78
C GLY A 95 -22.39 -9.30 -9.73
N LYS A 96 -21.15 -8.91 -9.42
CA LYS A 96 -20.30 -8.05 -10.25
C LYS A 96 -19.15 -8.85 -10.85
N SER A 97 -18.48 -8.27 -11.83
CA SER A 97 -17.24 -8.83 -12.39
C SER A 97 -16.09 -7.87 -12.12
N LEU A 98 -14.95 -8.42 -11.70
CA LEU A 98 -13.72 -7.66 -11.53
C LEU A 98 -12.88 -7.75 -12.79
N ASP A 99 -12.68 -6.62 -13.48
CA ASP A 99 -11.80 -6.59 -14.65
C ASP A 99 -10.33 -6.68 -14.24
N THR A 100 -9.75 -7.87 -14.41
CA THR A 100 -8.33 -8.10 -14.11
C THR A 100 -7.36 -7.42 -15.09
N GLY A 101 -7.87 -6.88 -16.21
CA GLY A 101 -7.12 -6.06 -17.16
C GLY A 101 -7.04 -4.58 -16.76
N ASP A 102 -7.79 -4.14 -15.75
CA ASP A 102 -7.77 -2.76 -15.26
C ASP A 102 -6.41 -2.39 -14.65
N VAL A 103 -5.98 -1.15 -14.89
CA VAL A 103 -4.70 -0.63 -14.38
C VAL A 103 -4.58 -0.71 -12.86
N ARG A 104 -5.67 -0.50 -12.12
CA ARG A 104 -5.69 -0.58 -10.64
C ARG A 104 -5.42 -2.01 -10.17
N TYR A 105 -5.99 -3.01 -10.85
CA TYR A 105 -5.73 -4.41 -10.57
C TYR A 105 -4.28 -4.78 -10.87
N SER A 106 -3.74 -4.31 -12.00
CA SER A 106 -2.35 -4.51 -12.38
C SER A 106 -1.39 -3.89 -11.35
N ASN A 107 -1.64 -2.65 -10.92
CA ASN A 107 -0.82 -1.96 -9.92
C ASN A 107 -0.79 -2.73 -8.59
N MET A 108 -1.93 -3.24 -8.11
CA MET A 108 -1.97 -4.06 -6.89
C MET A 108 -1.21 -5.39 -7.05
N LYS A 109 -1.29 -6.01 -8.23
CA LYS A 109 -0.51 -7.23 -8.50
C LYS A 109 0.98 -6.98 -8.39
N GLU A 110 1.46 -5.83 -8.87
CA GLU A 110 2.86 -5.44 -8.74
C GLU A 110 3.27 -5.09 -7.30
N LEU A 111 2.43 -4.36 -6.58
CA LEU A 111 2.64 -4.02 -5.18
C LEU A 111 2.73 -5.27 -4.29
N ILE A 112 1.81 -6.23 -4.46
CA ILE A 112 1.82 -7.51 -3.74
C ILE A 112 3.04 -8.35 -4.12
N LYS A 113 3.42 -8.37 -5.41
CA LYS A 113 4.64 -9.05 -5.86
C LYS A 113 5.88 -8.46 -5.18
N CYS A 114 5.98 -7.14 -5.15
CA CYS A 114 7.06 -6.42 -4.46
C CYS A 114 7.12 -6.80 -2.97
N ARG A 115 5.99 -6.77 -2.25
CA ARG A 115 5.92 -7.21 -0.84
C ARG A 115 6.34 -8.67 -0.65
N ASN A 116 5.87 -9.57 -1.51
CA ASN A 116 6.20 -11.00 -1.41
C ASN A 116 7.70 -11.27 -1.52
N GLU A 117 8.40 -10.50 -2.36
CA GLU A 117 9.87 -10.57 -2.47
C GLU A 117 10.59 -10.09 -1.21
N PHE A 118 9.95 -9.26 -0.37
CA PHE A 118 10.53 -8.78 0.90
C PHE A 118 10.30 -9.76 2.05
N VAL A 119 9.13 -10.39 2.11
CA VAL A 119 8.79 -11.34 3.19
C VAL A 119 9.30 -12.76 2.91
N HIS A 120 9.62 -13.07 1.65
CA HIS A 120 10.24 -14.33 1.24
C HIS A 120 11.50 -14.05 0.41
N PRO A 121 12.55 -13.46 1.02
CA PRO A 121 13.71 -12.99 0.28
C PRO A 121 14.47 -14.17 -0.34
N LYS A 122 14.65 -14.11 -1.66
CA LYS A 122 15.56 -14.98 -2.40
C LYS A 122 16.88 -14.24 -2.61
N PRO A 123 18.04 -14.93 -2.65
CA PRO A 123 19.30 -14.31 -3.04
C PRO A 123 19.18 -13.64 -4.42
N LYS A 124 19.52 -12.37 -4.51
CA LYS A 124 19.48 -11.59 -5.76
C LYS A 124 20.86 -11.02 -6.05
N HIS A 125 21.20 -10.99 -7.34
CA HIS A 125 22.42 -10.35 -7.82
C HIS A 125 22.08 -8.89 -8.14
N ALA A 126 22.72 -7.95 -7.46
CA ALA A 126 22.68 -6.54 -7.83
C ALA A 126 23.80 -6.25 -8.83
N ILE A 127 23.51 -5.49 -9.89
CA ILE A 127 24.54 -5.08 -10.85
C ILE A 127 25.05 -3.72 -10.38
N HIS A 128 26.33 -3.67 -10.02
CA HIS A 128 27.00 -2.41 -9.75
C HIS A 128 27.39 -1.78 -11.08
N ILE A 129 26.75 -0.66 -11.43
CA ILE A 129 27.06 0.10 -12.64
C ILE A 129 27.98 1.25 -12.23
N VAL A 130 29.16 1.28 -12.83
CA VAL A 130 30.12 2.39 -12.72
C VAL A 130 30.03 3.15 -14.03
N GLU A 131 29.53 4.38 -14.00
CA GLU A 131 29.49 5.21 -15.21
C GLU A 131 30.90 5.73 -15.54
N SER A 132 31.08 6.19 -16.78
CA SER A 132 32.37 6.68 -17.27
C SER A 132 32.84 7.95 -16.58
N ASN A 133 31.95 8.64 -15.84
CA ASN A 133 32.26 9.80 -15.04
C ASN A 133 32.84 9.39 -13.67
N PRO A 134 33.93 10.00 -13.19
CA PRO A 134 34.45 9.73 -11.86
C PRO A 134 33.43 10.14 -10.79
N GLY A 135 32.90 9.16 -10.05
CA GLY A 135 32.02 9.38 -8.89
C GLY A 135 30.57 8.92 -9.04
N GLU A 136 30.12 8.55 -10.24
CA GLU A 136 28.76 8.06 -10.48
C GLU A 136 28.74 6.54 -10.52
N SER A 137 28.47 5.92 -9.37
CA SER A 137 28.17 4.50 -9.28
C SER A 137 26.82 4.27 -8.64
N TYR A 138 25.98 3.42 -9.24
CA TYR A 138 24.70 3.03 -8.67
C TYR A 138 24.48 1.52 -8.71
N LEU A 139 23.67 1.05 -7.77
CA LEU A 139 23.20 -0.33 -7.74
C LEU A 139 21.94 -0.45 -8.60
N LYS A 140 22.05 -1.14 -9.73
CA LYS A 140 20.88 -1.55 -10.49
C LYS A 140 20.28 -2.79 -9.85
N VAL A 141 19.11 -2.62 -9.24
CA VAL A 141 18.31 -3.70 -8.65
C VAL A 141 17.19 -4.13 -9.59
N SER A 142 16.74 -5.37 -9.46
CA SER A 142 15.57 -5.86 -10.19
C SER A 142 14.32 -5.11 -9.74
N SER A 143 13.42 -4.81 -10.68
CA SER A 143 12.13 -4.16 -10.46
C SER A 143 10.96 -5.07 -10.85
N THR A 144 9.73 -4.66 -10.53
CA THR A 144 8.53 -5.27 -11.11
C THR A 144 8.52 -5.13 -12.63
N ASN A 145 7.60 -5.82 -13.30
CA ASN A 145 7.61 -5.92 -14.76
C ASN A 145 7.43 -4.55 -15.42
N SER A 146 6.69 -3.63 -14.80
CA SER A 146 6.54 -2.25 -15.27
C SER A 146 7.69 -1.32 -14.85
N GLY A 147 8.59 -1.76 -13.97
CA GLY A 147 9.58 -0.90 -13.32
C GLY A 147 9.04 -0.08 -12.14
N ARG A 148 7.73 -0.15 -11.83
CA ARG A 148 7.06 0.71 -10.84
C ARG A 148 7.53 0.50 -9.40
N TYR A 149 7.90 -0.73 -9.02
CA TYR A 149 8.38 -1.01 -7.67
C TYR A 149 9.72 -1.76 -7.70
N PRO A 150 10.68 -1.41 -6.82
CA PRO A 150 11.91 -2.18 -6.69
C PRO A 150 11.62 -3.53 -6.02
N LEU A 151 12.34 -4.58 -6.41
CA LEU A 151 12.27 -5.91 -5.76
C LEU A 151 13.36 -6.09 -4.69
N TYR A 152 14.01 -5.00 -4.29
CA TYR A 152 14.96 -4.97 -3.19
C TYR A 152 14.47 -3.96 -2.15
N PHE A 153 14.33 -4.42 -0.90
CA PHE A 153 13.69 -3.62 0.16
C PHE A 153 14.42 -2.31 0.41
N ASP A 154 15.75 -2.33 0.37
CA ASP A 154 16.55 -1.12 0.58
C ASP A 154 16.47 -0.10 -0.56
N ALA A 155 15.96 -0.50 -1.73
CA ALA A 155 15.77 0.40 -2.86
C ALA A 155 14.40 1.10 -2.85
N LEU A 156 13.52 0.81 -1.88
CA LEU A 156 12.30 1.59 -1.69
C LEU A 156 12.62 3.02 -1.27
N THR A 157 12.03 3.97 -1.99
CA THR A 157 12.13 5.41 -1.77
C THR A 157 10.78 5.96 -1.30
N PRO A 158 10.72 7.16 -0.70
CA PRO A 158 9.45 7.77 -0.30
C PRO A 158 8.42 7.87 -1.44
N GLU A 159 8.86 8.12 -2.66
CA GLU A 159 8.03 8.24 -3.87
C GLU A 159 7.35 6.92 -4.23
N HIS A 160 8.06 5.79 -4.08
CA HIS A 160 7.46 4.47 -4.27
C HIS A 160 6.35 4.22 -3.23
N VAL A 161 6.53 4.70 -2.00
CA VAL A 161 5.58 4.50 -0.90
C VAL A 161 4.34 5.39 -1.07
N ILE A 162 4.51 6.64 -1.51
CA ILE A 162 3.39 7.52 -1.88
C ILE A 162 2.59 6.89 -3.03
N THR A 163 3.27 6.36 -4.05
CA THR A 163 2.62 5.69 -5.18
C THR A 163 1.84 4.46 -4.71
N ALA A 164 2.41 3.66 -3.80
CA ALA A 164 1.75 2.51 -3.19
C ALA A 164 0.48 2.93 -2.43
N LEU A 165 0.55 4.02 -1.66
CA LEU A 165 -0.60 4.56 -0.94
C LEU A 165 -1.72 4.98 -1.90
N GLN A 166 -1.38 5.76 -2.93
CA GLN A 166 -2.32 6.20 -3.97
C GLN A 166 -2.98 5.02 -4.67
N ASP A 167 -2.18 4.05 -5.11
CA ASP A 167 -2.66 2.86 -5.81
C ASP A 167 -3.61 2.05 -4.92
N THR A 168 -3.27 1.87 -3.64
CA THR A 168 -4.09 1.11 -2.69
C THR A 168 -5.40 1.79 -2.38
N LEU A 169 -5.41 3.10 -2.08
CA LEU A 169 -6.65 3.83 -1.82
C LEU A 169 -7.56 3.84 -3.06
N SER A 170 -6.99 4.09 -4.24
CA SER A 170 -7.72 4.06 -5.51
C SER A 170 -8.29 2.68 -5.83
N PHE A 171 -7.55 1.61 -5.53
CA PHE A 171 -8.01 0.24 -5.74
C PHE A 171 -9.16 -0.12 -4.80
N ILE A 172 -9.03 0.16 -3.50
CA ILE A 172 -10.10 -0.08 -2.53
C ILE A 172 -11.36 0.67 -2.93
N ALA A 173 -11.22 1.95 -3.27
CA ALA A 173 -12.34 2.77 -3.64
C ALA A 173 -13.03 2.28 -4.93
N TRP A 174 -12.23 1.84 -5.90
CA TRP A 174 -12.74 1.23 -7.13
C TRP A 174 -13.55 -0.05 -6.86
N ILE A 175 -13.03 -0.96 -6.02
CA ILE A 175 -13.77 -2.19 -5.70
C ILE A 175 -15.07 -1.87 -4.96
N VAL A 176 -14.97 -1.11 -3.87
CA VAL A 176 -16.08 -0.94 -2.92
C VAL A 176 -17.15 0.00 -3.47
N PHE A 177 -16.75 1.17 -3.97
CA PHE A 177 -17.69 2.23 -4.35
C PHE A 177 -18.01 2.21 -5.85
N ASP A 178 -17.04 1.88 -6.71
CA ASP A 178 -17.27 1.95 -8.15
C ASP A 178 -17.81 0.63 -8.73
N ILE A 179 -17.34 -0.54 -8.28
CA ILE A 179 -17.82 -1.85 -8.74
C ILE A 179 -19.02 -2.31 -7.92
N CYS A 180 -18.85 -2.40 -6.59
CA CYS A 180 -19.89 -2.90 -5.71
C CYS A 180 -20.99 -1.88 -5.40
N LYS A 181 -20.76 -0.59 -5.70
CA LYS A 181 -21.76 0.49 -5.56
C LYS A 181 -22.27 0.68 -4.13
N PHE A 182 -21.45 0.36 -3.12
CA PHE A 182 -21.77 0.77 -1.75
C PHE A 182 -21.77 2.29 -1.65
N ASN A 183 -22.62 2.85 -0.79
CA ASN A 183 -22.46 4.24 -0.40
C ASN A 183 -21.20 4.41 0.47
N ILE A 184 -20.72 5.64 0.60
CA ILE A 184 -19.43 5.93 1.23
C ILE A 184 -19.41 5.45 2.70
N GLN A 185 -20.48 5.73 3.45
CA GLN A 185 -20.56 5.36 4.86
C GLN A 185 -20.61 3.83 5.07
N GLU A 186 -21.47 3.14 4.31
CA GLU A 186 -21.60 1.67 4.38
C GLU A 186 -20.32 0.99 3.92
N GLY A 187 -19.75 1.42 2.79
CA GLY A 187 -18.55 0.82 2.24
C GLY A 187 -17.34 1.02 3.14
N ALA A 188 -17.18 2.22 3.73
CA ALA A 188 -16.15 2.47 4.73
C ALA A 188 -16.34 1.55 5.94
N LEU A 189 -17.55 1.49 6.53
CA LEU A 189 -17.86 0.63 7.67
C LEU A 189 -17.56 -0.85 7.39
N LEU A 190 -17.81 -1.31 6.17
CA LEU A 190 -17.65 -2.69 5.75
C LEU A 190 -16.18 -3.13 5.66
N ILE A 191 -15.27 -2.21 5.29
CA ILE A 191 -13.84 -2.47 5.25
C ILE A 191 -13.11 -2.05 6.53
N GLY A 192 -13.69 -1.18 7.34
CA GLY A 192 -13.11 -0.64 8.56
C GLY A 192 -14.13 0.22 9.30
N SER A 193 -14.55 -0.25 10.47
CA SER A 193 -15.52 0.45 11.31
C SER A 193 -14.83 0.99 12.55
N GLY A 194 -14.93 2.30 12.79
CA GLY A 194 -14.62 2.86 14.11
C GLY A 194 -13.14 3.05 14.40
N SER A 195 -12.35 3.49 13.41
CA SER A 195 -11.04 4.06 13.72
C SER A 195 -11.21 5.24 14.66
N LEU A 196 -10.44 5.25 15.74
CA LEU A 196 -10.37 6.37 16.68
C LEU A 196 -9.36 7.43 16.24
N GLU A 197 -8.62 7.18 15.16
CA GLU A 197 -7.54 8.04 14.69
C GLU A 197 -8.04 9.14 13.75
N ASN A 198 -7.36 10.29 13.81
CA ASN A 198 -7.70 11.45 13.01
C ASN A 198 -7.27 11.26 11.54
N ASN A 199 -8.05 11.80 10.62
CA ASN A 199 -7.71 11.77 9.20
C ASN A 199 -6.76 12.92 8.82
N ASP A 200 -6.11 13.59 9.78
CA ASP A 200 -5.30 14.79 9.49
C ASP A 200 -4.05 14.46 8.65
N ASP A 201 -3.49 13.26 8.83
CA ASP A 201 -2.31 12.82 8.07
C ASP A 201 -2.60 12.69 6.56
N ILE A 202 -3.81 12.28 6.16
CA ILE A 202 -4.15 12.17 4.74
C ILE A 202 -4.15 13.55 4.06
N VAL A 203 -4.69 14.56 4.75
CA VAL A 203 -4.74 15.94 4.28
C VAL A 203 -3.34 16.53 4.23
N ARG A 204 -2.52 16.24 5.24
CA ARG A 204 -1.13 16.68 5.30
C ARG A 204 -0.31 16.12 4.13
N ILE A 205 -0.45 14.82 3.84
CA ILE A 205 0.24 14.17 2.72
C ILE A 205 -0.20 14.79 1.38
N GLU A 206 -1.50 14.99 1.17
CA GLU A 206 -2.03 15.66 -0.04
C GLU A 206 -1.41 17.04 -0.25
N TYR A 207 -1.40 17.86 0.80
CA TYR A 207 -0.85 19.22 0.77
C TYR A 207 0.66 19.23 0.53
N GLU A 208 1.44 18.48 1.30
CA GLU A 208 2.90 18.48 1.22
C GLU A 208 3.42 17.91 -0.10
N ARG A 209 2.68 16.99 -0.73
CA ARG A 209 3.09 16.32 -1.98
C ARG A 209 2.37 16.84 -3.22
N ASN A 210 1.41 17.75 -3.06
CA ASN A 210 0.57 18.26 -4.15
C ASN A 210 -0.08 17.11 -4.94
N ILE A 211 -0.70 16.17 -4.22
CA ILE A 211 -1.42 15.02 -4.77
C ILE A 211 -2.86 14.99 -4.25
N THR A 212 -3.70 14.21 -4.91
CA THR A 212 -5.05 13.90 -4.43
C THR A 212 -5.12 12.40 -4.09
N LEU A 213 -5.64 12.10 -2.91
CA LEU A 213 -5.87 10.75 -2.42
C LEU A 213 -7.37 10.45 -2.44
N ASP A 214 -7.74 9.21 -2.75
CA ASP A 214 -9.14 8.78 -2.63
C ASP A 214 -9.46 8.53 -1.14
N LYS A 215 -10.38 9.32 -0.60
CA LYS A 215 -10.71 9.34 0.83
C LYS A 215 -12.02 8.62 1.16
N ARG A 216 -12.68 8.02 0.16
CA ARG A 216 -13.98 7.36 0.33
C ARG A 216 -13.90 6.17 1.29
N SER A 217 -12.77 5.48 1.34
CA SER A 217 -12.54 4.39 2.31
C SER A 217 -12.54 4.85 3.77
N PHE A 218 -12.42 6.16 4.03
CA PHE A 218 -12.49 6.79 5.35
C PHE A 218 -13.86 7.45 5.62
N GLY A 219 -14.84 7.26 4.74
CA GLY A 219 -16.16 7.87 4.89
C GLY A 219 -16.24 9.33 4.44
N ILE A 220 -15.25 9.83 3.69
CA ILE A 220 -15.14 11.22 3.23
C ILE A 220 -15.49 11.29 1.73
N GLU A 221 -16.33 12.26 1.35
CA GLU A 221 -16.69 12.57 -0.05
C GLU A 221 -15.56 13.28 -0.82
#